data_AF-A0AAW0XMW4-F1
#
_entry.id   AF-A0AAW0XMW4-F1
#
_cell.length_a   1.000
_cell.length_b   1.000
_cell.length_c   1.000
_cell.angle_alpha   90.00
_cell.angle_beta   90.00
_cell.angle_gamma   90.00
#
_symmetry.space_group_name_H-M   'P 1'
#
loop_
_entity.id
_entity.type
_entity.pdbx_description
1 polymer ?
#
loop_
_entity_poly.entity_id
_entity_poly.type
_entity_poly.pdbx_seq_one_letter_code
_entity_poly.pdbx_strand_id
1 'polypeptide(L)'
;MIIFLIYGGNVERCRCALANLSGLLVGGVLWPSFADSLTNSHEIMPGQMTLAGIIHNVQLVLSIEIPTLYLALQASETCLWNVVGEWVRCIFLGVLPWVEVCHYLILVLLQGPDYAVYFVVALLRHMKGVIIKYAGSYKSLVALQTGVIYGWSAGDHLNFMEALSRRHRRTILPALVNSLCNLRRQCTPHQL
;
A
#
# COMPACT_ATOMS: atom_id res chain seq x y z
N MET A 1 -7.70 15.25 -1.65
CA MET A 1 -6.65 15.95 -2.42
C MET A 1 -6.22 15.19 -3.68
N ILE A 2 -5.82 13.92 -3.63
CA ILE A 2 -5.39 13.18 -4.84
C ILE A 2 -6.53 12.99 -5.86
N ILE A 3 -7.75 12.69 -5.43
CA ILE A 3 -8.92 12.61 -6.34
C ILE A 3 -9.19 13.98 -7.00
N PHE A 4 -8.94 15.07 -6.27
CA PHE A 4 -9.01 16.44 -6.81
C PHE A 4 -7.97 16.69 -7.90
N LEU A 5 -6.75 16.18 -7.74
CA LEU A 5 -5.71 16.24 -8.79
C LEU A 5 -6.08 15.36 -9.99
N ILE A 6 -6.61 14.15 -9.77
CA ILE A 6 -7.03 13.24 -10.85
C ILE A 6 -8.14 13.85 -11.71
N TYR A 7 -9.13 14.50 -11.08
CA TYR A 7 -10.25 15.13 -11.78
C TYR A 7 -10.01 16.58 -12.17
N GLY A 8 -8.74 17.04 -12.17
CA GLY A 8 -8.38 18.39 -12.65
C GLY A 8 -9.05 19.52 -11.87
N GLY A 9 -9.32 19.32 -10.59
CA GLY A 9 -9.95 20.30 -9.70
C GLY A 9 -11.48 20.35 -9.74
N ASN A 10 -12.14 19.41 -10.44
CA ASN A 10 -13.60 19.38 -10.49
C ASN A 10 -14.19 18.72 -9.23
N VAL A 11 -14.71 19.55 -8.31
CA VAL A 11 -15.24 19.13 -7.01
C VAL A 11 -16.39 18.13 -7.12
N GLU A 12 -17.30 18.31 -8.08
CA GLU A 12 -18.47 17.43 -8.24
C GLU A 12 -18.07 16.03 -8.69
N ARG A 13 -17.17 15.94 -9.68
CA ARG A 13 -16.63 14.64 -10.11
C ARG A 13 -15.83 13.97 -8.99
N CYS A 14 -15.11 14.75 -8.18
CA CYS A 14 -14.42 14.23 -7.02
C CYS A 14 -15.38 13.63 -6.00
N ARG A 15 -16.49 14.32 -5.71
CA ARG A 15 -17.51 13.84 -4.77
C ARG A 15 -18.18 12.56 -5.28
N CYS A 16 -18.56 12.51 -6.55
CA CYS A 16 -19.11 11.28 -7.13
C CYS A 16 -18.11 10.13 -7.10
N ALA A 17 -16.84 10.38 -7.41
CA ALA A 17 -15.79 9.36 -7.35
C ALA A 17 -15.55 8.88 -5.92
N LEU A 18 -15.50 9.80 -4.94
CA LEU A 18 -15.36 9.47 -3.52
C LEU A 18 -16.54 8.64 -3.00
N ALA A 19 -17.77 9.00 -3.38
CA ALA A 19 -18.97 8.25 -3.01
C ALA A 19 -18.92 6.83 -3.58
N ASN A 20 -18.58 6.68 -4.86
CA ASN A 20 -18.41 5.37 -5.48
C ASN A 20 -17.27 4.56 -4.83
N LEU A 21 -16.14 5.21 -4.53
CA LEU A 21 -14.97 4.59 -3.91
C LEU A 21 -15.25 4.12 -2.47
N SER A 22 -16.06 4.88 -1.72
CA SER A 22 -16.49 4.51 -0.37
C SER A 22 -17.35 3.23 -0.35
N GLY A 23 -18.05 2.94 -1.45
CA GLY A 23 -18.81 1.69 -1.62
C GLY A 23 -17.97 0.48 -2.02
N LEU A 24 -16.72 0.69 -2.45
CA LEU A 24 -15.80 -0.35 -2.93
C LEU A 24 -14.86 -0.81 -1.82
N LEU A 25 -14.80 -2.13 -1.58
CA LEU A 25 -13.83 -2.75 -0.66
C LEU A 25 -12.36 -2.40 -1.03
N VAL A 26 -12.10 -2.21 -2.32
CA VAL A 26 -10.78 -1.82 -2.84
C VAL A 26 -10.41 -0.38 -2.43
N GLY A 27 -11.41 0.48 -2.19
CA GLY A 27 -11.18 1.86 -1.75
C GLY A 27 -10.44 1.96 -0.42
N GLY A 28 -10.73 1.05 0.52
CA GLY A 28 -10.04 1.01 1.82
C GLY A 28 -8.59 0.52 1.76
N VAL A 29 -8.27 -0.37 0.81
CA VAL A 29 -6.90 -0.84 0.56
C VAL A 29 -6.09 0.22 -0.17
N LEU A 30 -6.72 0.86 -1.15
CA LEU A 30 -6.09 1.85 -1.99
C LEU A 30 -5.81 3.15 -1.23
N TRP A 31 -6.68 3.51 -0.28
CA TRP A 31 -6.49 4.66 0.60
C TRP A 31 -6.89 4.39 2.06
N PRO A 32 -5.99 3.82 2.87
CA PRO A 32 -6.27 3.53 4.28
C PRO A 32 -6.67 4.78 5.09
N SER A 33 -6.01 5.92 4.91
CA SER A 33 -6.41 7.17 5.58
C SER A 33 -7.77 7.74 5.14
N PHE A 34 -8.29 7.33 3.98
CA PHE A 34 -9.65 7.69 3.56
C PHE A 34 -10.66 6.78 4.26
N ALA A 35 -10.34 5.49 4.41
CA ALA A 35 -11.15 4.58 5.21
C ALA A 35 -11.29 5.08 6.66
N ASP A 36 -10.20 5.54 7.27
CA ASP A 36 -10.24 6.14 8.61
C ASP A 36 -11.14 7.39 8.67
N SER A 37 -11.17 8.20 7.62
CA SER A 37 -12.02 9.41 7.56
C SER A 37 -13.50 9.13 7.35
N LEU A 38 -13.86 7.91 6.91
CA LEU A 38 -15.25 7.50 6.70
C LEU A 38 -15.91 6.95 7.97
N THR A 39 -15.11 6.51 8.94
CA THR A 39 -15.58 5.97 10.23
C THR A 39 -15.44 7.01 11.33
N ASN A 40 -16.57 7.48 11.86
CA ASN A 40 -16.62 8.43 12.99
C ASN A 40 -16.38 7.77 14.37
N SER A 41 -16.12 6.46 14.41
CA SER A 41 -15.93 5.69 15.63
C SER A 41 -14.45 5.61 16.02
N HIS A 42 -14.09 6.24 17.14
CA HIS A 42 -12.74 6.26 17.71
C HIS A 42 -12.19 4.89 18.20
N GLU A 43 -12.99 3.83 18.13
CA GLU A 43 -12.68 2.54 18.78
C GLU A 43 -11.96 1.54 17.86
N ILE A 44 -12.13 1.65 16.53
CA ILE A 44 -11.49 0.77 15.55
C ILE A 44 -11.09 1.63 14.35
N MET A 45 -9.79 1.80 14.10
CA MET A 45 -9.30 2.48 12.89
C MET A 45 -9.18 1.46 11.74
N PRO A 46 -10.19 1.36 10.84
CA PRO A 46 -10.21 0.35 9.78
C PRO A 46 -9.07 0.55 8.77
N GLY A 47 -8.60 1.79 8.59
CA GLY A 47 -7.44 2.12 7.77
C GLY A 47 -6.16 1.56 8.37
N GLN A 48 -5.94 1.71 9.69
CA GLN A 48 -4.78 1.13 10.38
C GLN A 48 -4.76 -0.40 10.29
N MET A 49 -5.91 -1.06 10.42
CA MET A 49 -5.99 -2.50 10.26
C MET A 49 -5.74 -2.96 8.82
N THR A 50 -6.23 -2.22 7.84
CA THR A 50 -5.97 -2.49 6.42
C THR A 50 -4.50 -2.31 6.09
N LEU A 51 -3.90 -1.23 6.58
CA LEU A 51 -2.47 -0.94 6.47
C LEU A 51 -1.63 -2.06 7.11
N ALA A 52 -2.01 -2.51 8.30
CA ALA A 52 -1.36 -3.63 8.97
C ALA A 52 -1.47 -4.93 8.17
N GLY A 53 -2.63 -5.21 7.59
CA GLY A 53 -2.83 -6.34 6.69
C GLY A 53 -1.90 -6.27 5.48
N ILE A 54 -1.80 -5.12 4.81
CA ILE A 54 -0.89 -4.92 3.67
C ILE A 54 0.56 -5.13 4.10
N ILE A 55 1.01 -4.47 5.17
CA ILE A 55 2.40 -4.55 5.64
C ILE A 55 2.76 -5.98 6.06
N HIS A 56 1.86 -6.68 6.75
CA HIS A 56 2.09 -8.07 7.15
C HIS A 56 2.26 -8.99 5.92
N ASN A 57 1.40 -8.84 4.90
CA ASN A 57 1.52 -9.62 3.67
C ASN A 57 2.79 -9.24 2.88
N VAL A 58 3.18 -7.96 2.86
CA VAL A 58 4.46 -7.52 2.28
C VAL A 58 5.63 -8.20 3.00
N GLN A 59 5.61 -8.22 4.33
CA GLN A 59 6.66 -8.85 5.13
C GLN A 59 6.75 -10.36 4.86
N LEU A 60 5.61 -11.04 4.73
CA LEU A 60 5.54 -12.46 4.39
C LEU A 60 6.13 -12.73 2.99
N VAL A 61 5.72 -11.97 1.97
CA VAL A 61 6.26 -12.16 0.61
C VAL A 61 7.75 -11.85 0.58
N LEU A 62 8.18 -10.81 1.30
CA LEU A 62 9.58 -10.40 1.33
C LEU A 62 10.47 -11.45 1.99
N SER A 63 10.01 -12.10 3.06
CA SER A 63 10.78 -13.15 3.74
C SER A 63 10.98 -14.39 2.86
N ILE A 64 10.03 -14.67 1.95
CA ILE A 64 10.10 -15.79 1.01
C ILE A 64 10.94 -15.45 -0.23
N GLU A 65 10.67 -14.31 -0.88
CA GLU A 65 11.25 -14.00 -2.19
C GLU A 65 12.60 -13.28 -2.09
N ILE A 66 12.83 -12.49 -1.03
CA ILE A 66 14.05 -11.69 -0.86
C ILE A 66 14.51 -11.73 0.61
N PRO A 67 14.90 -12.91 1.13
CA PRO A 67 15.27 -13.08 2.54
C PRO A 67 16.42 -12.17 2.96
N THR A 68 17.36 -11.86 2.05
CA THR A 68 18.47 -10.93 2.32
C THR A 68 18.00 -9.53 2.68
N LEU A 69 16.91 -9.04 2.05
CA LEU A 69 16.39 -7.71 2.35
C LEU A 69 15.61 -7.73 3.66
N TYR A 70 14.86 -8.80 3.90
CA TYR A 70 14.14 -9.02 5.17
C TYR A 70 15.09 -9.02 6.36
N LEU A 71 16.20 -9.76 6.28
CA LEU A 71 17.21 -9.82 7.34
C LEU A 71 17.92 -8.48 7.54
N ALA A 72 18.26 -7.77 6.46
CA ALA A 72 18.87 -6.44 6.56
C ALA A 72 17.94 -5.43 7.27
N LEU A 73 16.64 -5.48 6.98
CA LEU A 73 15.65 -4.64 7.64
C LEU A 73 15.50 -4.97 9.13
N GLN A 74 15.43 -6.26 9.47
CA GLN A 74 15.41 -6.68 10.88
C GLN A 74 16.68 -6.25 11.63
N ALA A 75 17.84 -6.32 10.99
CA ALA A 75 19.11 -5.90 11.59
C ALA A 75 19.22 -4.38 11.78
N SER A 76 18.56 -3.59 10.93
CA SER A 76 18.63 -2.12 10.95
C SER A 76 17.75 -1.42 12.00
N GLU A 77 17.14 -2.17 12.94
CA GLU A 77 16.12 -1.72 13.92
C GLU A 77 14.94 -0.95 13.28
N THR A 78 14.86 -0.93 11.96
CA THR A 78 13.91 -0.10 11.22
C THR A 78 12.72 -0.96 10.87
N CYS A 79 11.60 -0.68 11.52
CA CYS A 79 10.38 -1.41 11.26
C CYS A 79 9.89 -1.10 9.84
N LEU A 80 9.62 -2.15 9.04
CA LEU A 80 8.96 -2.05 7.73
C LEU A 80 7.69 -1.19 7.79
N TRP A 81 7.01 -1.23 8.93
CA TRP A 81 5.87 -0.38 9.25
C TRP A 81 6.15 1.10 9.01
N ASN A 82 7.29 1.63 9.46
CA ASN A 82 7.55 3.05 9.41
C ASN A 82 7.77 3.52 7.96
N VAL A 83 8.39 2.69 7.12
CA VAL A 83 8.69 3.02 5.72
C VAL A 83 7.48 2.74 4.83
N VAL A 84 7.06 1.47 4.78
CA VAL A 84 5.96 1.03 3.92
C VAL A 84 4.64 1.61 4.39
N GLY A 85 4.44 1.75 5.70
CA GLY A 85 3.22 2.31 6.25
C GLY A 85 2.99 3.73 5.77
N GLU A 86 3.99 4.60 5.85
CA GLU A 86 3.84 5.98 5.39
C GLU A 86 3.65 6.06 3.88
N TRP A 87 4.37 5.23 3.11
CA TRP A 87 4.20 5.16 1.66
C TRP A 87 2.77 4.77 1.27
N VAL A 88 2.23 3.70 1.83
CA VAL A 88 0.87 3.23 1.50
C VAL A 88 -0.18 4.21 2.05
N ARG A 89 0.04 4.78 3.24
CA ARG A 89 -0.85 5.79 3.85
C ARG A 89 -1.02 7.01 2.95
N CYS A 90 0.07 7.45 2.31
CA CYS A 90 0.09 8.58 1.39
C CYS A 90 -0.11 8.19 -0.08
N ILE A 91 -0.42 6.94 -0.41
CA ILE A 91 -0.51 6.42 -1.80
C ILE A 91 0.74 6.78 -2.61
N PHE A 92 1.91 6.71 -1.96
CA PHE A 92 3.21 7.05 -2.53
C PHE A 92 3.35 8.51 -2.99
N LEU A 93 2.41 9.39 -2.63
CA LEU A 93 2.49 10.81 -2.98
C LEU A 93 3.70 11.46 -2.30
N GLY A 94 4.54 12.12 -3.09
CA GLY A 94 5.80 12.71 -2.62
C GLY A 94 6.98 11.71 -2.58
N VAL A 95 6.72 10.42 -2.77
CA VAL A 95 7.74 9.37 -2.85
C VAL A 95 7.95 8.91 -4.29
N LEU A 96 6.86 8.73 -5.04
CA LEU A 96 6.89 8.34 -6.45
C LEU A 96 6.45 9.49 -7.38
N PRO A 97 6.95 9.50 -8.63
CA PRO A 97 6.42 10.38 -9.67
C PRO A 97 4.92 10.14 -9.88
N TRP A 98 4.18 11.17 -10.28
CA TRP A 98 2.72 11.10 -10.47
C TRP A 98 2.29 9.98 -11.42
N VAL A 99 3.05 9.76 -12.50
CA VAL A 99 2.78 8.68 -13.47
C VAL A 99 2.76 7.31 -12.79
N GLU A 100 3.69 7.07 -11.86
CA GLU A 100 3.81 5.80 -11.14
C GLU A 100 2.73 5.66 -10.06
N VAL A 101 2.30 6.76 -9.45
CA VAL A 101 1.12 6.78 -8.58
C VAL A 101 -0.14 6.40 -9.39
N CYS A 102 -0.29 6.92 -10.61
CA CYS A 102 -1.40 6.51 -11.49
C CYS A 102 -1.31 5.02 -11.85
N HIS A 103 -0.13 4.49 -12.15
CA HIS A 103 0.04 3.06 -12.42
C HIS A 103 -0.33 2.20 -11.20
N TYR A 104 0.06 2.60 -9.99
CA TYR A 104 -0.35 1.92 -8.76
C TYR A 104 -1.88 1.84 -8.65
N LEU A 105 -2.56 2.98 -8.81
CA LEU A 105 -4.02 3.06 -8.72
C LEU A 105 -4.69 2.15 -9.76
N ILE A 106 -4.23 2.21 -11.00
CA ILE A 106 -4.77 1.42 -12.11
C ILE A 106 -4.56 -0.08 -11.86
N LEU A 107 -3.38 -0.48 -11.38
CA LEU A 107 -3.06 -1.88 -11.09
C LEU A 107 -3.96 -2.44 -9.97
N VAL A 108 -4.09 -1.71 -8.87
CA VAL A 108 -4.92 -2.14 -7.75
C VAL A 108 -6.40 -2.21 -8.14
N LEU A 109 -6.89 -1.27 -8.95
CA LEU A 109 -8.27 -1.26 -9.42
C LEU A 109 -8.58 -2.37 -10.43
N LEU A 110 -7.68 -2.65 -11.38
CA LEU A 110 -7.89 -3.64 -12.43
C LEU A 110 -7.60 -5.07 -11.99
N GLN A 111 -6.53 -5.28 -11.22
CA GLN A 111 -6.02 -6.61 -10.90
C GLN A 111 -6.43 -7.10 -9.51
N GLY A 112 -6.76 -6.18 -8.61
CA GLY A 112 -7.25 -6.48 -7.27
C GLY A 112 -6.38 -5.90 -6.14
N PRO A 113 -6.87 -5.99 -4.88
CA PRO A 113 -6.20 -5.41 -3.72
C PRO A 113 -4.87 -6.09 -3.36
N ASP A 114 -4.66 -7.33 -3.79
CA ASP A 114 -3.40 -8.08 -3.63
C ASP A 114 -2.23 -7.43 -4.38
N TYR A 115 -2.52 -6.72 -5.49
CA TYR A 115 -1.48 -6.00 -6.24
C TYR A 115 -0.87 -4.84 -5.46
N ALA A 116 -1.54 -4.32 -4.43
CA ALA A 116 -0.92 -3.33 -3.54
C ALA A 116 0.31 -3.93 -2.81
N VAL A 117 0.21 -5.19 -2.39
CA VAL A 117 1.32 -5.92 -1.76
C VAL A 117 2.45 -6.17 -2.77
N TYR A 118 2.12 -6.65 -3.97
CA TYR A 118 3.13 -6.96 -4.99
C TYR A 118 3.87 -5.72 -5.49
N PHE A 119 3.17 -4.59 -5.60
CA PHE A 119 3.76 -3.31 -5.97
C PHE A 119 4.79 -2.86 -4.94
N VAL A 120 4.43 -2.91 -3.65
CA VAL A 120 5.36 -2.57 -2.55
C VAL A 120 6.58 -3.50 -2.56
N VAL A 121 6.38 -4.81 -2.73
CA VAL A 121 7.49 -5.78 -2.80
C VAL A 121 8.42 -5.49 -3.98
N ALA A 122 7.86 -5.16 -5.14
CA ALA A 122 8.65 -4.78 -6.32
C ALA A 122 9.44 -3.48 -6.08
N LEU A 123 8.85 -2.49 -5.41
CA LEU A 123 9.52 -1.26 -5.04
C LEU A 123 10.65 -1.51 -4.04
N LEU A 124 10.41 -2.28 -2.98
CA LEU A 124 11.43 -2.67 -2.01
C LEU A 124 12.58 -3.46 -2.65
N ARG A 125 12.27 -4.33 -3.62
CA ARG A 125 13.27 -5.05 -4.39
C ARG A 125 14.19 -4.11 -5.15
N HIS A 126 13.65 -3.09 -5.82
CA HIS A 126 14.42 -2.08 -6.51
C HIS A 126 15.32 -1.30 -5.54
N MET A 127 14.77 -0.95 -4.37
CA MET A 127 15.48 -0.23 -3.31
C MET A 127 16.47 -1.11 -2.50
N LYS A 128 16.57 -2.42 -2.79
CA LYS A 128 17.41 -3.36 -2.03
C LYS A 128 18.85 -2.88 -1.86
N GLY A 129 19.47 -2.40 -2.95
CA GLY A 129 20.86 -1.94 -2.91
C GLY A 129 21.06 -0.72 -2.01
N VAL A 130 20.07 0.17 -1.99
CA VAL A 130 20.04 1.35 -1.12
C VAL A 130 19.84 0.92 0.33
N ILE A 131 18.82 0.10 0.61
CA ILE A 131 18.49 -0.36 1.97
C ILE A 131 19.68 -1.11 2.60
N ILE A 132 20.30 -2.05 1.88
CA ILE A 132 21.46 -2.81 2.41
C ILE A 132 22.64 -1.88 2.67
N LYS A 133 22.91 -0.92 1.78
CA LYS A 133 24.00 0.05 1.97
C LYS A 133 23.79 0.95 3.19
N TYR A 134 22.54 1.24 3.53
CA TYR A 134 22.16 2.14 4.62
C TYR A 134 21.69 1.42 5.90
N ALA A 135 21.69 0.09 5.92
CA ALA A 135 21.26 -0.72 7.08
C ALA A 135 22.09 -0.44 8.36
N GLY A 136 23.27 0.19 8.24
CA GLY A 136 24.10 0.62 9.37
C GLY A 136 23.85 2.05 9.88
N SER A 137 22.91 2.82 9.29
CA SER A 137 22.61 4.18 9.73
C SER A 137 21.11 4.51 9.66
N TYR A 138 20.50 4.66 10.83
CA TYR A 138 19.08 4.99 11.00
C TYR A 138 18.66 6.28 10.26
N LYS A 139 19.53 7.30 10.26
CA LYS A 139 19.25 8.60 9.61
C LYS A 139 19.01 8.48 8.10
N SER A 140 19.66 7.53 7.44
CA SER A 140 19.49 7.31 6.00
C SER A 140 18.20 6.56 5.64
N LEU A 141 17.65 5.76 6.55
CA LEU A 141 16.37 5.09 6.32
C LEU A 141 15.19 6.06 6.51
N VAL A 142 15.31 7.04 7.40
CA VAL A 142 14.36 8.17 7.49
C VAL A 142 14.41 9.04 6.23
N ALA A 143 15.60 9.28 5.68
CA ALA A 143 15.74 9.97 4.39
C ALA A 143 15.11 9.18 3.21
N LEU A 144 15.05 7.85 3.33
CA LEU A 144 14.37 6.98 2.35
C LEU A 144 12.84 7.15 2.39
N GLN A 145 12.29 7.49 3.55
CA GLN A 145 10.84 7.69 3.71
C GLN A 145 10.37 8.97 3.03
N THR A 146 11.21 10.00 3.01
CA THR A 146 10.88 11.35 2.52
C THR A 146 11.49 11.66 1.16
N GLY A 147 12.42 10.84 0.68
CA GLY A 147 13.08 11.01 -0.61
C GLY A 147 12.23 10.51 -1.78
N VAL A 148 12.28 11.24 -2.89
CA VAL A 148 11.69 10.79 -4.16
C VAL A 148 12.52 9.64 -4.72
N ILE A 149 11.86 8.53 -5.04
CA ILE A 149 12.46 7.37 -5.70
C ILE A 149 12.46 7.63 -7.20
N TYR A 150 13.64 7.91 -7.75
CA TYR A 150 13.84 8.10 -9.19
C TYR A 150 14.31 6.80 -9.86
N GLY A 151 13.96 6.62 -11.13
CA GLY A 151 14.41 5.47 -11.93
C GLY A 151 13.62 4.17 -11.68
N TRP A 152 12.50 4.26 -10.96
CA TRP A 152 11.56 3.15 -10.82
C TRP A 152 10.40 3.31 -11.80
N SER A 153 10.06 2.24 -12.53
CA SER A 153 8.85 2.17 -13.33
C SER A 153 8.07 0.90 -13.03
N ALA A 154 6.75 1.04 -12.82
CA ALA A 154 5.85 -0.08 -12.62
C ALA A 154 5.88 -1.05 -13.81
N GLY A 155 6.00 -0.52 -15.02
CA GLY A 155 5.99 -1.27 -16.28
C GLY A 155 7.05 -2.36 -16.33
N ASP A 156 8.29 -2.02 -15.99
CA ASP A 156 9.44 -2.95 -16.00
C ASP A 156 9.28 -4.07 -14.97
N HIS A 157 8.48 -3.84 -13.94
CA HIS A 157 8.26 -4.77 -12.83
C HIS A 157 6.95 -5.57 -12.96
N LEU A 158 6.15 -5.36 -14.01
CA LEU A 158 4.88 -6.06 -14.23
C LEU A 158 5.05 -7.58 -14.27
N ASN A 159 6.02 -8.08 -15.03
CA ASN A 159 6.28 -9.51 -15.15
C ASN A 159 6.64 -10.14 -13.79
N PHE A 160 7.36 -9.39 -12.94
CA PHE A 160 7.69 -9.83 -11.59
C PHE A 160 6.46 -9.84 -10.68
N MET A 161 5.65 -8.79 -10.73
CA MET A 161 4.39 -8.72 -9.97
C MET A 161 3.41 -9.82 -10.38
N GLU A 162 3.33 -10.15 -11.68
CA GLU A 162 2.51 -11.25 -12.17
C GLU A 162 3.03 -12.63 -11.71
N ALA A 163 4.36 -12.82 -11.68
CA ALA A 163 4.93 -14.04 -11.11
C ALA A 163 4.60 -14.18 -9.61
N LEU A 164 4.65 -13.08 -8.85
CA LEU A 164 4.24 -13.06 -7.45
C LEU A 164 2.76 -13.37 -7.27
N SER A 165 1.89 -12.80 -8.12
CA SER A 165 0.45 -13.07 -8.06
C SER A 165 0.16 -14.54 -8.33
N ARG A 166 0.79 -15.16 -9.33
CA ARG A 166 0.60 -16.60 -9.60
C ARG A 166 0.97 -17.49 -8.40
N ARG A 167 1.99 -17.12 -7.63
CA ARG A 167 2.49 -17.90 -6.49
C ARG A 167 1.72 -17.64 -5.19
N HIS A 168 1.38 -16.39 -4.92
CA HIS A 168 0.90 -15.97 -3.59
C HIS A 168 -0.56 -15.51 -3.57
N ARG A 169 -1.21 -15.31 -4.73
CA ARG A 169 -2.59 -14.78 -4.80
C ARG A 169 -3.60 -15.64 -4.07
N ARG A 170 -3.43 -16.96 -4.07
CA ARG A 170 -4.32 -17.90 -3.34
C ARG A 170 -4.27 -17.74 -1.83
N THR A 171 -3.21 -17.12 -1.29
CA THR A 171 -3.02 -16.92 0.16
C THR A 171 -3.29 -15.47 0.55
N ILE A 172 -2.78 -14.52 -0.22
CA ILE A 172 -2.83 -13.09 0.10
C ILE A 172 -4.21 -12.50 -0.17
N LEU A 173 -4.84 -12.85 -1.30
CA LEU A 173 -6.13 -12.29 -1.67
C LEU A 173 -7.23 -12.65 -0.65
N PRO A 174 -7.38 -13.91 -0.21
CA PRO A 174 -8.35 -14.24 0.83
C PRO A 174 -8.01 -13.58 2.18
N ALA A 175 -6.73 -13.50 2.55
CA ALA A 175 -6.31 -12.86 3.80
C ALA A 175 -6.70 -11.37 3.82
N LEU A 176 -6.38 -10.63 2.75
CA LEU A 176 -6.75 -9.21 2.62
C LEU A 176 -8.26 -9.03 2.55
N VAL A 177 -8.96 -9.82 1.73
CA VAL A 177 -10.42 -9.72 1.58
C VAL A 177 -11.15 -10.07 2.88
N ASN A 178 -10.71 -11.09 3.62
CA ASN A 178 -11.30 -11.45 4.91
C ASN A 178 -11.10 -10.35 5.95
N SER A 179 -9.91 -9.75 6.02
CA SER A 179 -9.65 -8.59 6.88
C SER A 179 -10.58 -7.42 6.53
N LEU A 180 -10.76 -7.12 5.24
CA LEU A 180 -11.64 -6.04 4.78
C LEU A 180 -13.13 -6.33 5.01
N CYS A 181 -13.56 -7.57 4.80
CA CYS A 181 -14.94 -8.00 5.04
C CYS A 181 -15.30 -7.95 6.53
N ASN A 182 -14.36 -8.35 7.41
CA ASN A 182 -14.54 -8.23 8.85
C ASN A 182 -14.64 -6.77 9.29
N LEU A 183 -13.82 -5.89 8.71
CA LEU A 183 -13.89 -4.44 8.94
C LEU A 183 -15.22 -3.84 8.48
N ARG A 184 -15.71 -4.21 7.28
CA ARG A 184 -17.00 -3.74 6.78
C ARG A 184 -18.14 -4.14 7.71
N ARG A 185 -18.14 -5.39 8.21
CA ARG A 185 -19.17 -5.88 9.15
C ARG A 185 -19.12 -5.13 10.49
N GLN A 186 -17.93 -4.80 10.98
CA GLN A 186 -17.73 -4.03 12.22
C GLN A 186 -18.11 -2.55 12.09
N CYS A 187 -18.14 -2.00 10.88
CA CYS A 187 -18.63 -0.63 10.61
C CYS A 187 -20.14 -0.56 10.38
N THR A 188 -20.83 -1.69 10.21
CA THR A 188 -22.30 -1.77 10.02
C THR A 188 -23.14 -2.21 11.23
N PRO A 189 -22.70 -2.23 12.52
CA PRO A 189 -23.62 -2.42 13.62
C PRO A 189 -24.35 -1.09 13.87
N HIS A 190 -25.68 -1.14 13.91
CA HIS A 190 -26.65 -0.04 14.10
C HIS A 190 -27.19 0.63 12.83
N GLN A 191 -27.93 -0.15 12.04
CA GLN A 191 -29.23 0.30 11.54
C GLN A 191 -30.26 -0.80 11.75
N LEU A 192 -30.84 -0.82 12.95
CA LEU A 192 -32.12 -1.43 13.31
C LEU A 192 -32.68 -0.63 14.48
#